data_AF-A0A1M7YEH0-F1
#
_entry.id   AF-A0A1M7YEH0-F1
#
_cell.length_a   1.000
_cell.length_b   1.000
_cell.length_c   1.000
_cell.angle_alpha   90.00
_cell.angle_beta   90.00
_cell.angle_gamma   90.00
#
_symmetry.space_group_name_H-M   'P 1'
#
loop_
_entity.id
_entity.type
_entity.pdbx_description
1 polymer ?
#
loop_
_entity_poly.entity_id
_entity_poly.type
_entity_poly.pdbx_seq_one_letter_code
_entity_poly.pdbx_strand_id
1 'polypeptide(L)' 'MKGDFGSMVWVNDKEGHEYVCTVDRKHDKAKDISDLSEEEKKTCMDVNILVGTERW' A
#
# COMPACT_ATOMS: atom_id res chain seq x y z
N MET A 1 -11.43 5.94 -20.19
CA MET A 1 -10.91 5.84 -18.80
C MET A 1 -9.65 6.69 -18.75
N LYS A 2 -9.63 7.75 -17.93
CA LYS A 2 -8.46 8.64 -17.82
C LYS A 2 -7.32 7.83 -17.19
N GLY A 3 -6.30 7.54 -17.99
CA GLY A 3 -5.12 6.79 -17.57
C GLY A 3 -4.18 7.63 -16.73
N ASP A 4 -4.58 7.95 -15.51
CA ASP A 4 -3.59 8.12 -14.45
C ASP A 4 -3.39 6.72 -13.90
N PHE A 5 -2.30 6.06 -14.29
CA PHE A 5 -1.84 4.88 -13.58
C PHE A 5 -1.54 5.38 -12.18
N GLY A 6 -2.40 5.06 -11.20
CA GLY A 6 -2.23 5.54 -9.83
C GLY A 6 -0.81 5.32 -9.34
N SER A 7 -0.33 6.18 -8.44
CA SER A 7 1.02 6.03 -7.91
C SER A 7 1.07 4.81 -7.01
N MET A 8 2.13 4.02 -7.10
CA MET A 8 2.36 2.94 -6.14
C MET A 8 3.05 3.50 -4.91
N VAL A 9 2.48 3.22 -3.74
CA VAL A 9 3.04 3.60 -2.44
C VAL A 9 3.25 2.36 -1.59
N TRP A 10 4.31 2.39 -0.80
CA TRP A 10 4.59 1.40 0.22
C TRP A 10 4.09 1.93 1.55
N VAL A 11 3.16 1.20 2.17
CA VAL A 11 2.58 1.56 3.47
C VAL A 11 2.68 0.38 4.43
N ASN A 12 2.61 0.66 5.73
CA ASN A 12 2.53 -0.37 6.75
C ASN A 12 1.30 -0.21 7.63
N ASP A 13 0.98 -1.26 8.38
CA ASP A 13 0.05 -1.17 9.50
C ASP A 13 0.79 -1.07 10.84
N LYS A 14 0.03 -0.95 11.93
CA LYS A 14 0.56 -0.89 13.29
C LYS A 14 1.13 -2.22 13.79
N GLU A 15 0.81 -3.32 13.13
CA GLU A 15 1.29 -4.67 13.44
C GLU A 15 2.63 -4.96 12.72
N GLY A 16 3.03 -4.09 11.79
CA GLY A 16 4.26 -4.19 11.02
C GLY A 16 4.11 -4.92 9.70
N HIS A 17 2.88 -5.19 9.25
CA HIS A 17 2.64 -5.69 7.91
C HIS A 17 2.91 -4.60 6.88
N GLU A 18 3.47 -5.00 5.75
CA GLU A 18 3.88 -4.14 4.66
C GLU A 18 3.03 -4.39 3.43
N TYR A 19 2.55 -3.29 2.84
CA TYR A 19 1.65 -3.32 1.70
C TYR A 19 2.14 -2.39 0.59
N VAL A 20 1.94 -2.82 -0.65
CA VAL A 20 2.08 -1.94 -1.82
C VAL A 20 0.69 -1.68 -2.38
N CYS A 21 0.29 -0.41 -2.40
CA CYS A 21 -1.05 0.02 -2.82
C CYS A 21 -0.96 0.98 -4.01
N THR A 22 -1.96 0.95 -4.87
CA THR A 22 -2.15 1.98 -5.90
C THR A 22 -3.04 3.09 -5.35
N VAL A 23 -2.52 4.31 -5.32
CA VAL A 23 -3.20 5.48 -4.74
C VAL A 23 -3.31 6.63 -5.72
N ASP A 24 -4.21 7.56 -5.41
CA ASP A 24 -4.25 8.84 -6.10
C ASP A 24 -3.13 9.80 -5.60
N ARG A 25 -3.04 10.98 -6.21
CA ARG A 25 -2.03 11.99 -5.84
C ARG A 25 -2.19 12.54 -4.42
N LYS A 26 -3.35 12.39 -3.78
CA LYS A 26 -3.60 12.90 -2.42
C LYS A 26 -2.86 12.07 -1.39
N HIS A 27 -2.65 10.78 -1.65
CA HIS A 27 -2.00 9.84 -0.73
C HIS A 27 -0.62 9.38 -1.23
N ASP A 28 0.03 10.12 -2.14
CA ASP A 28 1.36 9.82 -2.70
C ASP A 28 2.47 9.68 -1.65
N LYS A 29 2.25 10.24 -0.46
CA LYS A 29 3.16 10.24 0.69
C LYS A 29 2.61 9.49 1.90
N ALA A 30 1.49 8.78 1.74
CA ALA A 30 0.95 7.95 2.80
C ALA A 30 2.00 6.93 3.24
N LYS A 31 2.04 6.67 4.56
CA LYS A 31 2.95 5.69 5.17
C LYS A 31 2.20 4.63 5.94
N ASP A 32 1.01 4.95 6.43
CA ASP A 32 0.14 4.04 7.16
C ASP A 32 -1.05 3.65 6.28
N ILE A 33 -1.41 2.37 6.26
CA ILE A 33 -2.56 1.88 5.48
C ILE A 33 -3.88 2.53 5.92
N SER A 34 -3.99 2.96 7.18
CA SER A 34 -5.16 3.65 7.71
C SER A 34 -5.37 5.05 7.13
N ASP A 35 -4.32 5.66 6.55
CA ASP A 35 -4.40 6.96 5.87
C ASP A 35 -5.08 6.86 4.49
N LEU A 36 -5.26 5.65 3.95
CA LEU A 36 -5.84 5.40 2.64
C LEU A 36 -7.36 5.28 2.68
N SER A 37 -8.02 5.59 1.56
CA SER A 37 -9.44 5.31 1.39
C SER A 37 -9.74 3.82 1.28
N GLU A 38 -10.99 3.43 1.56
CA GLU A 38 -11.43 2.04 1.41
C GLU A 38 -11.35 1.51 -0.02
N GLU A 39 -11.35 2.39 -1.03
CA GLU A 39 -11.16 2.00 -2.42
C GLU A 39 -9.69 1.70 -2.71
N GLU A 40 -8.77 2.54 -2.21
CA GLU A 40 -7.32 2.34 -2.37
C GLU A 40 -6.83 1.11 -1.61
N LYS A 41 -7.37 0.86 -0.40
CA LYS A 41 -7.05 -0.33 0.39
C LYS A 41 -7.31 -1.64 -0.34
N LYS A 42 -8.32 -1.68 -1.22
CA LYS A 42 -8.63 -2.88 -2.04
C LYS A 42 -7.57 -3.16 -3.11
N THR A 43 -6.74 -2.18 -3.44
CA THR A 43 -5.65 -2.33 -4.41
C THR A 43 -4.36 -2.82 -3.76
N CYS A 44 -4.30 -2.83 -2.42
CA CYS A 44 -3.12 -3.19 -1.68
C CYS A 44 -2.78 -4.68 -1.84
N MET A 45 -1.50 -4.95 -2.09
CA MET A 45 -0.93 -6.28 -2.01
C MET A 45 -0.07 -6.37 -0.76
N ASP A 46 -0.32 -7.38 0.05
CA ASP A 46 0.52 -7.76 1.18
C ASP A 46 1.87 -8.26 0.65
N VAL A 47 2.98 -7.67 1.11
CA VAL A 47 4.33 -8.03 0.67
C VAL A 47 4.95 -9.08 1.60
N ASN A 48 4.46 -9.22 2.83
CA ASN A 48 4.93 -10.24 3.78
C ASN A 48 4.66 -11.66 3.27
N ILE A 49 3.67 -11.84 2.38
CA ILE A 49 3.43 -13.14 1.71
C ILE A 49 4.51 -13.50 0.68
N LEU A 50 5.21 -12.50 0.13
CA LEU A 50 6.20 -12.67 -0.93
C LEU A 50 7.62 -12.72 -0.37
N VAL A 51 7.93 -11.78 0.53
CA VAL A 51 9.19 -11.72 1.24
C VAL A 51 8.98 -12.52 2.51
N GLY A 52 9.24 -13.83 2.43
CA GLY A 52 9.11 -14.75 3.55
C GLY A 52 9.67 -14.12 4.82
N THR A 53 8.89 -14.17 5.89
CA THR A 53 9.12 -13.51 7.19
C THR A 53 10.36 -14.01 7.94
N GLU A 54 11.25 -14.74 7.27
CA GLU A 54 12.55 -15.17 7.76
C GLU A 54 13.53 -14.00 7.71
N ARG A 55 13.45 -13.21 8.78
CA ARG A 55 14.48 -12.28 9.21
C ARG A 55 15.83 -13.01 9.28
N TRP A 56 16.75 -12.72 8.36
CA TRP A 56 18.18 -13.05 8.50
C TRP A 56 18.89 -12.01 9.35
#